data_AF-A0A7S4W5J8-F1
#
_entry.id   AF-A0A7S4W5J8-F1
#
_cell.length_a   1.000
_cell.length_b   1.000
_cell.length_c   1.000
_cell.angle_alpha   90.00
_cell.angle_beta   90.00
_cell.angle_gamma   90.00
#
_symmetry.space_group_name_H-M   'P 1'
#
loop_
_entity.id
_entity.type
_entity.pdbx_description
1 polymer ?
#
loop_
_entity_poly.entity_id
_entity_poly.type
_entity_poly.pdbx_seq_one_letter_code
_entity_poly.pdbx_strand_id
1 'polypeptide(L)'
;TLYKLASYTVRDVQYAIFNKGYSIGALLKECPTAPAGSEPDPILRRVKGVLNHPIGDYAVQPRVATFAAQGITMAHYMEGAAYTVGPTQNISIGLSSVVRAMGGEVLCDATVEKIIIENDRAVGVLVRNTSVGKHGSLTEIRARNVVCATSVFNLYQNLMPQEHPVVQEFNN
;
A
#
# COMPACT_ATOMS: atom_id res chain seq x y z
N THR A 1 -14.75 4.28 -16.97
CA THR A 1 -13.50 3.77 -17.59
C THR A 1 -12.57 3.13 -16.57
N LEU A 2 -12.11 3.85 -15.53
CA LEU A 2 -11.16 3.32 -14.55
C LEU A 2 -11.68 2.10 -13.76
N TYR A 3 -12.93 2.13 -13.29
CA TYR A 3 -13.55 0.99 -12.59
C TYR A 3 -13.54 -0.32 -13.40
N LYS A 4 -13.69 -0.23 -14.72
CA LYS A 4 -13.70 -1.41 -15.60
C LYS A 4 -12.30 -2.00 -15.74
N LEU A 5 -11.28 -1.16 -15.91
CA LEU A 5 -9.89 -1.60 -15.92
C LEU A 5 -9.42 -2.12 -14.54
N ALA A 6 -10.01 -1.63 -13.46
CA ALA A 6 -9.76 -2.15 -12.12
C ALA A 6 -10.32 -3.58 -11.93
N SER A 7 -11.38 -3.96 -12.64
CA SER A 7 -11.92 -5.32 -12.61
C SER A 7 -11.14 -6.34 -13.45
N TYR A 8 -10.22 -5.90 -14.31
CA TYR A 8 -9.44 -6.79 -15.18
C TYR A 8 -8.05 -7.00 -14.63
N THR A 9 -7.53 -8.22 -14.80
CA THR A 9 -6.14 -8.52 -14.43
C THR A 9 -5.18 -8.00 -15.51
N VAL A 10 -3.94 -7.71 -15.12
CA VAL A 10 -2.88 -7.35 -16.07
C VAL A 10 -2.71 -8.42 -17.14
N ARG A 11 -2.74 -9.70 -16.72
CA ARG A 11 -2.60 -10.84 -17.63
C ARG A 11 -3.70 -10.89 -18.68
N ASP A 12 -4.96 -10.69 -18.27
CA ASP A 12 -6.11 -10.78 -19.17
C ASP A 12 -6.08 -9.65 -20.20
N VAL A 13 -5.78 -8.43 -19.77
CA VAL A 13 -5.64 -7.28 -20.69
C VAL A 13 -4.49 -7.49 -21.67
N GLN A 14 -3.33 -7.96 -21.20
CA GLN A 14 -2.20 -8.25 -22.08
C GLN A 14 -2.52 -9.38 -23.07
N TYR A 15 -3.27 -10.40 -22.65
CA TYR A 15 -3.72 -11.46 -23.56
C TYR A 15 -4.68 -10.92 -24.64
N ALA A 16 -5.65 -10.12 -24.24
CA ALA A 16 -6.60 -9.50 -25.16
C ALA A 16 -5.89 -8.65 -26.22
N ILE A 17 -4.94 -7.81 -25.82
CA ILE A 17 -4.21 -6.93 -26.75
C ILE A 17 -3.25 -7.75 -27.61
N PHE A 18 -2.32 -8.47 -26.98
CA PHE A 18 -1.19 -9.06 -27.71
C PHE A 18 -1.55 -10.34 -28.46
N ASN A 19 -2.46 -11.17 -27.92
CA ASN A 19 -2.80 -12.46 -28.53
C ASN A 19 -4.10 -12.41 -29.34
N LYS A 20 -5.02 -11.50 -29.01
CA LYS A 20 -6.33 -11.40 -29.67
C LYS A 20 -6.51 -10.13 -30.50
N GLY A 21 -5.56 -9.18 -30.46
CA GLY A 21 -5.63 -7.95 -31.24
C GLY A 21 -6.75 -6.99 -30.80
N TYR A 22 -7.16 -7.04 -29.53
CA TYR A 22 -8.19 -6.14 -29.02
C TYR A 22 -7.72 -4.68 -29.10
N SER A 23 -8.60 -3.80 -29.59
CA SER A 23 -8.44 -2.36 -29.43
C SER A 23 -8.81 -1.92 -28.01
N ILE A 24 -8.44 -0.70 -27.63
CA ILE A 24 -8.87 -0.09 -26.36
C ILE A 24 -10.40 -0.04 -26.28
N GLY A 25 -11.08 0.28 -27.39
CA GLY A 25 -12.54 0.30 -27.45
C GLY A 25 -13.18 -1.07 -27.20
N ALA A 26 -12.54 -2.15 -27.67
CA ALA A 26 -12.99 -3.52 -27.41
C ALA A 26 -12.81 -3.90 -25.93
N LEU A 27 -11.67 -3.57 -25.32
CA LEU A 27 -11.42 -3.77 -23.89
C LEU A 27 -12.44 -3.07 -23.00
N LEU A 28 -12.87 -1.87 -23.40
CA LEU A 28 -13.89 -1.14 -22.66
C LEU A 28 -15.29 -1.74 -22.79
N LYS A 29 -15.51 -2.70 -23.70
CA LYS A 29 -16.74 -3.50 -23.79
C LYS A 29 -16.60 -4.80 -23.02
N GLU A 30 -15.51 -5.52 -23.22
CA GLU A 30 -15.22 -6.79 -22.56
C GLU A 30 -13.72 -7.10 -22.57
N CYS A 31 -13.27 -7.92 -21.62
CA CYS A 31 -11.91 -8.44 -21.60
C CYS A 31 -11.96 -9.97 -21.49
N PRO A 32 -11.38 -10.72 -22.44
CA PRO A 32 -11.30 -12.17 -22.34
C PRO A 32 -10.36 -12.59 -21.21
N THR A 33 -10.65 -13.72 -20.58
CA THR A 33 -9.74 -14.35 -19.63
C THR A 33 -8.58 -15.02 -20.37
N ALA A 34 -7.35 -14.75 -19.93
CA ALA A 34 -6.17 -15.41 -20.46
C ALA A 34 -6.18 -16.91 -20.11
N PRO A 35 -5.72 -17.79 -21.02
CA PRO A 35 -5.58 -19.20 -20.73
C PRO A 35 -4.62 -19.45 -19.57
N ALA A 36 -4.79 -20.58 -18.88
CA ALA A 36 -3.88 -21.01 -17.83
C ALA A 36 -2.49 -21.33 -18.40
N GLY A 37 -1.46 -21.20 -17.56
CA GLY A 37 -0.07 -21.45 -17.93
C GLY A 37 0.68 -20.19 -18.39
N SER A 38 1.89 -20.39 -18.90
CA SER A 38 2.73 -19.32 -19.43
C SER A 38 2.37 -18.97 -20.87
N GLU A 39 2.64 -17.74 -21.29
CA GLU A 39 2.59 -17.35 -22.70
C GLU A 39 3.46 -18.28 -23.56
N PRO A 40 2.88 -19.04 -24.51
CA PRO A 40 3.62 -19.99 -25.33
C PRO A 40 4.55 -19.31 -26.34
N ASP A 41 4.19 -18.13 -26.85
CA ASP A 41 5.04 -17.40 -27.77
C ASP A 41 6.23 -16.78 -26.99
N PRO A 42 7.48 -17.19 -27.26
CA PRO A 42 8.64 -16.69 -26.53
C PRO A 42 8.88 -15.18 -26.73
N ILE A 43 8.47 -14.61 -27.85
CA ILE A 43 8.57 -13.17 -28.15
C ILE A 43 7.55 -12.42 -27.29
N LEU A 44 6.28 -12.82 -27.36
CA LEU A 44 5.23 -12.18 -26.54
C LEU A 44 5.51 -12.34 -25.05
N ARG A 45 6.06 -13.49 -24.63
CA ARG A 45 6.45 -13.73 -23.23
C ARG A 45 7.50 -12.72 -22.75
N ARG A 46 8.50 -12.40 -23.58
CA ARG A 46 9.53 -11.41 -23.26
C ARG A 46 8.96 -9.99 -23.20
N VAL A 47 8.13 -9.62 -24.18
CA VAL A 47 7.47 -8.30 -24.21
C VAL A 47 6.60 -8.10 -22.97
N LYS A 48 5.76 -9.08 -22.63
CA LYS A 48 4.96 -9.06 -21.39
C LYS A 48 5.83 -9.02 -20.14
N GLY A 49 6.97 -9.72 -20.12
CA GLY A 49 7.94 -9.67 -19.02
C GLY A 49 8.48 -8.26 -18.79
N VAL A 50 8.91 -7.57 -19.85
CA VAL A 50 9.38 -6.18 -19.78
C VAL A 50 8.26 -5.25 -19.30
N LEU A 51 7.07 -5.35 -19.89
CA LEU A 51 5.94 -4.50 -19.49
C LEU A 51 5.50 -4.72 -18.05
N ASN A 52 5.74 -5.91 -17.50
CA ASN A 52 5.44 -6.27 -16.12
C ASN A 52 6.61 -6.03 -15.16
N HIS A 53 7.66 -5.30 -15.54
CA HIS A 53 8.74 -4.96 -14.61
C HIS A 53 8.26 -4.29 -13.29
N PRO A 54 7.16 -3.49 -13.23
CA PRO A 54 6.72 -2.84 -11.99
C PRO A 54 6.00 -3.77 -11.00
N ILE A 55 5.94 -5.09 -11.24
CA ILE A 55 5.24 -6.02 -10.33
C ILE A 55 5.73 -5.97 -8.88
N GLY A 56 6.97 -5.50 -8.67
CA GLY A 56 7.54 -5.30 -7.34
C GLY A 56 6.88 -4.15 -6.56
N ASP A 57 6.37 -3.12 -7.24
CA ASP A 57 5.84 -1.91 -6.62
C ASP A 57 4.49 -2.15 -5.94
N TYR A 58 3.72 -3.11 -6.43
CA TYR A 58 2.44 -3.53 -5.87
C TYR A 58 2.45 -4.98 -5.36
N ALA A 59 3.63 -5.62 -5.31
CA ALA A 59 3.90 -6.93 -4.72
C ALA A 59 2.95 -8.09 -5.12
N VAL A 60 2.36 -8.03 -6.32
CA VAL A 60 1.33 -8.98 -6.77
C VAL A 60 1.64 -9.44 -8.20
N GLN A 61 1.35 -10.69 -8.53
CA GLN A 61 1.63 -11.23 -9.86
C GLN A 61 0.64 -10.71 -10.93
N PRO A 62 1.01 -10.61 -12.22
CA PRO A 62 0.12 -10.09 -13.28
C PRO A 62 -1.23 -10.83 -13.40
N ARG A 63 -1.31 -12.09 -12.96
CA ARG A 63 -2.53 -12.91 -12.96
C ARG A 63 -3.59 -12.47 -11.95
N VAL A 64 -3.24 -11.61 -11.00
CA VAL A 64 -4.11 -11.14 -9.91
C VAL A 64 -4.04 -9.62 -9.72
N ALA A 65 -2.97 -8.98 -10.16
CA ALA A 65 -2.87 -7.52 -10.17
C ALA A 65 -3.89 -6.91 -11.12
N THR A 66 -4.55 -5.83 -10.70
CA THR A 66 -5.50 -5.12 -11.55
C THR A 66 -4.76 -4.31 -12.62
N PHE A 67 -5.35 -4.17 -13.80
CA PHE A 67 -4.77 -3.35 -14.87
C PHE A 67 -4.78 -1.86 -14.50
N ALA A 68 -5.70 -1.43 -13.64
CA ALA A 68 -5.68 -0.08 -13.10
C ALA A 68 -4.42 0.20 -12.25
N ALA A 69 -4.03 -0.71 -11.36
CA ALA A 69 -2.80 -0.56 -10.57
C ALA A 69 -1.57 -0.47 -11.49
N GLN A 70 -1.47 -1.39 -12.46
CA GLN A 70 -0.40 -1.37 -13.46
C GLN A 70 -0.34 -0.05 -14.24
N GLY A 71 -1.50 0.45 -14.67
CA GLY A 71 -1.58 1.70 -15.44
C GLY A 71 -1.16 2.93 -14.64
N ILE A 72 -1.59 3.04 -13.38
CA ILE A 72 -1.20 4.13 -12.47
C ILE A 72 0.30 4.09 -12.21
N THR A 73 0.84 2.90 -11.89
CA THR A 73 2.27 2.72 -11.68
C THR A 73 3.06 3.10 -12.93
N MET A 74 2.68 2.60 -14.11
CA MET A 74 3.37 2.91 -15.36
C MET A 74 3.30 4.40 -15.69
N ALA A 75 2.16 5.06 -15.47
CA ALA A 75 2.01 6.49 -15.68
C ALA A 75 2.99 7.30 -14.82
N HIS A 76 3.23 6.88 -13.57
CA HIS A 76 4.23 7.51 -12.71
C HIS A 76 5.67 7.39 -13.27
N TYR A 77 6.03 6.23 -13.85
CA TYR A 77 7.36 6.07 -14.48
C TYR A 77 7.57 6.92 -15.73
N MET A 78 6.49 7.32 -16.42
CA MET A 78 6.58 8.17 -17.61
C MET A 78 7.07 9.59 -17.30
N GLU A 79 6.96 10.03 -16.04
CA GLU A 79 7.45 11.34 -15.59
C GLU A 79 8.94 11.31 -15.22
N GLY A 80 9.59 10.15 -15.34
CA GLY A 80 10.99 9.94 -15.00
C GLY A 80 11.18 9.37 -13.60
N ALA A 81 12.43 9.35 -13.14
CA ALA A 81 12.81 8.84 -11.83
C ALA A 81 13.83 9.75 -11.16
N ALA A 82 13.83 9.75 -9.83
CA ALA A 82 14.79 10.48 -9.02
C ALA A 82 15.50 9.53 -8.05
N TYR A 83 16.73 9.88 -7.69
CA TYR A 83 17.50 9.19 -6.65
C TYR A 83 17.93 10.20 -5.59
N THR A 84 18.00 9.77 -4.33
CA THR A 84 18.40 10.66 -3.24
C THR A 84 19.89 10.99 -3.34
N VAL A 85 20.25 12.27 -3.19
CA VAL A 85 21.65 12.62 -2.94
C VAL A 85 21.99 12.17 -1.52
N GLY A 86 22.79 11.12 -1.41
CA GLY A 86 23.16 10.51 -0.13
C GLY A 86 22.16 9.44 0.35
N PRO A 87 22.24 9.06 1.65
CA PRO A 87 21.41 8.00 2.22
C PRO A 87 19.91 8.30 2.12
N THR A 88 19.08 7.29 1.86
CA THR A 88 17.61 7.44 1.80
C THR A 88 17.01 7.93 3.12
N GLN A 89 17.70 7.70 4.24
CA GLN A 89 17.35 8.24 5.56
C GLN A 89 17.30 9.78 5.59
N ASN A 90 17.93 10.47 4.65
CA ASN A 90 17.83 11.93 4.53
C ASN A 90 16.39 12.40 4.33
N ILE A 91 15.53 11.59 3.68
CA ILE A 91 14.10 11.92 3.52
C ILE A 91 13.43 11.98 4.89
N SER A 92 13.59 10.95 5.72
CA SER A 92 12.93 10.90 7.04
C SER A 92 13.51 11.92 8.02
N ILE A 93 14.83 12.18 7.96
CA ILE A 93 15.49 13.23 8.74
C ILE A 93 14.96 14.61 8.36
N GLY A 94 14.86 14.89 7.05
CA GLY A 94 14.32 16.15 6.54
C GLY A 94 12.89 16.40 7.00
N LEU A 95 12.00 15.41 6.81
CA LEU A 95 10.61 15.48 7.28
C LEU A 95 10.52 15.69 8.79
N SER A 96 11.32 14.96 9.57
CA SER A 96 11.33 15.10 11.04
C SER A 96 11.80 16.49 11.48
N SER A 97 12.75 17.08 10.76
CA SER A 97 13.25 18.44 11.03
C SER A 97 12.16 19.49 10.75
N VAL A 98 11.40 19.35 9.66
CA VAL A 98 10.26 20.22 9.36
C VAL A 98 9.18 20.13 10.44
N VAL A 99 8.83 18.91 10.88
CA VAL A 99 7.86 18.71 11.97
C VAL A 99 8.30 19.43 13.24
N ARG A 100 9.56 19.27 13.65
CA ARG A 100 10.12 19.94 14.83
C ARG A 100 10.19 21.47 14.69
N ALA A 101 10.56 21.96 13.50
CA ALA A 101 10.59 23.41 13.23
C ALA A 101 9.20 24.06 13.34
N MET A 102 8.14 23.28 13.08
CA MET A 102 6.75 23.71 13.24
C MET A 102 6.20 23.50 14.66
N GLY A 103 7.05 23.14 15.63
CA GLY A 103 6.67 22.93 17.03
C GLY A 103 6.08 21.55 17.34
N GLY A 104 6.18 20.60 16.40
CA GLY A 104 5.81 19.20 16.63
C GLY A 104 6.94 18.37 17.21
N GLU A 105 6.63 17.13 17.59
CA GLU A 105 7.61 16.17 18.12
C GLU A 105 7.65 14.89 17.28
N VAL A 106 8.83 14.30 17.19
CA VAL A 106 9.05 12.99 16.54
C VAL A 106 9.79 12.11 17.53
N LEU A 107 9.08 11.08 18.02
CA LEU A 107 9.56 10.16 19.04
C LEU A 107 10.00 8.85 18.40
N CYS A 108 11.26 8.47 18.61
CA CYS A 108 11.77 7.14 18.30
C CYS A 108 11.67 6.26 19.54
N ASP A 109 11.79 4.94 19.35
CA ASP A 109 11.68 3.95 20.44
C ASP A 109 10.42 4.13 21.29
N ALA A 110 9.32 4.47 20.61
CA ALA A 110 8.03 4.83 21.19
C ALA A 110 6.95 3.95 20.54
N THR A 111 6.97 2.65 20.86
CA THR A 111 6.04 1.69 20.26
C THR A 111 4.64 1.93 20.79
N VAL A 112 3.69 2.23 19.88
CA VAL A 112 2.28 2.31 20.23
C VAL A 112 1.73 0.89 20.46
N GLU A 113 1.18 0.66 21.64
CA GLU A 113 0.62 -0.64 22.06
C GLU A 113 -0.90 -0.69 21.88
N LYS A 114 -1.59 0.44 22.11
CA LYS A 114 -3.04 0.53 22.00
C LYS A 114 -3.50 1.95 21.69
N ILE A 115 -4.57 2.09 20.91
CA ILE A 115 -5.33 3.33 20.76
C ILE A 115 -6.36 3.41 21.90
N ILE A 116 -6.39 4.54 22.59
CA ILE A 116 -7.33 4.80 23.67
C ILE A 116 -8.63 5.30 23.04
N ILE A 117 -9.73 4.56 23.27
CA ILE A 117 -11.08 4.89 22.81
C ILE A 117 -11.94 5.22 24.03
N GLU A 118 -12.60 6.38 24.00
CA GLU A 118 -13.58 6.80 25.00
C GLU A 118 -14.82 7.33 24.27
N ASN A 119 -16.01 6.82 24.61
CA ASN A 119 -17.27 7.18 23.97
C ASN A 119 -17.19 7.11 22.42
N ASP A 120 -16.72 5.96 21.90
CA ASP A 120 -16.53 5.69 20.47
C ASP A 120 -15.60 6.66 19.72
N ARG A 121 -14.73 7.37 20.46
CA ARG A 121 -13.77 8.31 19.89
C ARG A 121 -12.35 8.00 20.32
N ALA A 122 -11.42 8.02 19.37
CA ALA A 122 -9.99 7.97 19.66
C ALA A 122 -9.53 9.26 20.36
N VAL A 123 -8.96 9.11 21.55
CA VAL A 123 -8.56 10.21 22.44
C VAL A 123 -7.08 10.18 22.82
N GLY A 124 -6.33 9.21 22.32
CA GLY A 124 -4.91 9.08 22.57
C GLY A 124 -4.37 7.70 22.25
N VAL A 125 -3.15 7.47 22.68
CA VAL A 125 -2.43 6.21 22.52
C VAL A 125 -1.68 5.84 23.80
N LEU A 126 -1.55 4.54 24.05
CA LEU A 126 -0.67 3.98 25.05
C LEU A 126 0.65 3.62 24.37
N VAL A 127 1.75 4.18 24.85
CA VAL A 127 3.07 4.09 24.23
C VAL A 127 4.05 3.43 25.18
N ARG A 128 4.81 2.45 24.68
CA ARG A 128 5.93 1.83 25.38
C ARG A 128 7.24 2.48 24.97
N ASN A 129 8.04 2.91 25.96
CA ASN A 129 9.42 3.29 25.72
C ASN A 129 10.27 2.04 25.45
N THR A 130 10.69 1.81 24.20
CA THR A 130 11.46 0.64 23.80
C THR A 130 12.97 0.87 23.76
N SER A 131 13.46 2.06 24.12
CA SER A 131 14.90 2.37 24.19
C SER A 131 15.62 1.55 25.29
N VAL A 132 14.85 1.11 26.30
CA VAL A 132 15.30 0.23 27.38
C VAL A 132 14.91 -1.24 27.14
N GLY A 133 14.52 -1.59 25.93
CA GLY A 133 14.06 -2.93 25.55
C GLY A 133 12.56 -3.17 25.77
N LYS A 134 12.14 -4.44 25.67
CA LYS A 134 10.70 -4.84 25.64
C LYS A 134 9.93 -4.57 26.93
N HIS A 135 10.61 -4.30 28.04
CA HIS A 135 10.00 -4.09 29.36
C HIS A 135 9.94 -2.63 29.79
N GLY A 136 10.13 -1.68 28.87
CA GLY A 136 10.00 -0.27 29.20
C GLY A 136 8.60 0.11 29.66
N SER A 137 8.54 1.26 30.33
CA SER A 137 7.31 1.80 30.90
C SER A 137 6.30 2.16 29.83
N LEU A 138 5.02 2.07 30.21
CA LEU A 138 3.91 2.55 29.41
C LEU A 138 3.56 3.99 29.81
N THR A 139 3.24 4.82 28.83
CA THR A 139 2.84 6.21 29.02
C THR A 139 1.66 6.52 28.12
N GLU A 140 0.64 7.17 28.67
CA GLU A 140 -0.47 7.68 27.87
C GLU A 140 -0.11 9.00 27.21
N ILE A 141 -0.37 9.11 25.91
CA ILE A 141 -0.30 10.35 25.17
C ILE A 141 -1.70 10.69 24.67
N ARG A 142 -2.30 11.75 25.22
CA ARG A 142 -3.65 12.21 24.88
C ARG A 142 -3.63 13.18 23.71
N ALA A 143 -4.55 13.01 22.77
CA ALA A 143 -4.65 13.86 21.58
C ALA A 143 -6.10 14.03 21.14
N ARG A 144 -6.41 15.20 20.56
CA ARG A 144 -7.74 15.46 19.98
C ARG A 144 -7.98 14.67 18.69
N ASN A 145 -6.94 14.36 17.94
CA ASN A 145 -7.03 13.60 16.71
C ASN A 145 -5.92 12.55 16.71
N VAL A 146 -6.26 11.32 16.32
CA VAL A 146 -5.30 10.22 16.16
C VAL A 146 -5.32 9.82 14.69
N VAL A 147 -4.16 9.92 14.04
CA VAL A 147 -3.98 9.48 12.65
C VAL A 147 -3.12 8.21 12.68
N CYS A 148 -3.69 7.09 12.23
CA CYS A 148 -2.96 5.83 12.16
C CYS A 148 -2.32 5.67 10.77
N ALA A 149 -0.99 5.73 10.72
CA ALA A 149 -0.20 5.50 9.50
C ALA A 149 0.43 4.10 9.47
N THR A 150 -0.13 3.13 10.20
CA THR A 150 0.27 1.72 10.12
C THR A 150 -0.58 0.96 9.10
N SER A 151 -0.33 -0.34 8.90
CA SER A 151 -1.21 -1.16 8.08
C SER A 151 -2.61 -1.30 8.68
N VAL A 152 -3.60 -1.51 7.83
CA VAL A 152 -4.99 -1.81 8.22
C VAL A 152 -5.04 -3.03 9.15
N PHE A 153 -4.28 -4.08 8.83
CA PHE A 153 -4.17 -5.26 9.67
C PHE A 153 -3.63 -4.92 11.06
N ASN A 154 -2.55 -4.14 11.15
CA ASN A 154 -1.97 -3.77 12.45
C ASN A 154 -2.94 -2.89 13.27
N LEU A 155 -3.68 -1.99 12.60
CA LEU A 155 -4.70 -1.18 13.24
C LEU A 155 -5.75 -2.04 13.93
N TYR A 156 -6.39 -2.97 13.21
CA TYR A 156 -7.49 -3.76 13.76
C TYR A 156 -7.01 -4.88 14.70
N GLN A 157 -5.90 -5.55 14.39
CA GLN A 157 -5.44 -6.73 15.14
C GLN A 157 -4.66 -6.37 16.41
N ASN A 158 -3.93 -5.25 16.40
CA ASN A 158 -2.98 -4.95 17.48
C ASN A 158 -3.31 -3.64 18.20
N LEU A 159 -3.71 -2.58 17.47
CA LEU A 159 -3.82 -1.23 18.04
C LEU A 159 -5.22 -0.92 18.58
N MET A 160 -6.27 -1.41 17.94
CA MET A 160 -7.66 -1.17 18.36
C MET A 160 -8.06 -2.07 19.54
N PRO A 161 -8.97 -1.63 20.43
CA PRO A 161 -9.60 -2.52 21.41
C PRO A 161 -10.30 -3.68 20.70
N GLN A 162 -9.95 -4.92 21.05
CA GLN A 162 -10.42 -6.10 20.33
C GLN A 162 -11.93 -6.33 20.51
N GLU A 163 -12.47 -5.88 21.63
CA GLU A 163 -13.89 -5.84 21.96
C GLU A 163 -14.71 -4.81 21.16
N HIS A 164 -14.07 -3.91 20.39
CA HIS A 164 -14.77 -2.88 19.64
C HIS A 164 -15.54 -3.48 18.44
N PRO A 165 -16.81 -3.11 18.18
CA PRO A 165 -17.63 -3.70 17.12
C PRO A 165 -16.98 -3.74 15.74
N VAL A 166 -16.34 -2.64 15.32
CA VAL A 166 -15.62 -2.57 14.02
C VAL A 166 -14.46 -3.58 13.90
N VAL A 167 -13.81 -3.94 15.02
CA VAL A 167 -12.73 -4.94 15.00
C VAL A 167 -13.32 -6.34 14.83
N GLN A 168 -14.43 -6.62 15.52
CA GLN A 168 -15.16 -7.88 15.36
C GLN A 168 -15.68 -8.04 13.93
N GLU A 169 -16.21 -6.98 13.32
CA GLU A 169 -16.62 -6.98 11.92
C GLU A 169 -15.45 -7.24 10.97
N PHE A 170 -14.29 -6.60 11.18
CA PHE A 170 -13.10 -6.80 10.36
C PHE A 170 -12.54 -8.24 10.42
N ASN A 171 -12.76 -8.94 11.54
CA ASN A 171 -12.25 -10.29 11.76
C ASN A 171 -13.13 -11.40 11.19
N ASN A 172 -14.36 -11.08 10.79
CA ASN A 172 -15.31 -12.02 10.18
C ASN A 172 -15.11 -12.12 8.67
#